data_AF-Q4ZW05-F1
#
_entry.id   AF-Q4ZW05-F1
#
_cell.length_a   1.000
_cell.length_b   1.000
_cell.length_c   1.000
_cell.angle_alpha   90.00
_cell.angle_beta   90.00
_cell.angle_gamma   90.00
#
_symmetry.space_group_name_H-M   'P 1'
#
loop_
_entity.id
_entity.type
_entity.pdbx_description
1 polymer ?
#
loop_
_entity_poly.entity_id
_entity_poly.type
_entity_poly.pdbx_seq_one_letter_code
_entity_poly.pdbx_strand_id
1 'polypeptide(L)'
;MSDFDLPMIDATVFMGMHHADPGVRDKSLEFFSRFYESSVQMNFAQIGICDAIIWKKGRALQDAYYPFMDVLHTDMAIQREGYSEQVLQRAAGETLFRGLPADKKLLAAQVLEQEIPFYTHDPELLRLQVLQPFLQPFENTIRRQTFPKMLQRLYDQSCAMVISNEDFQHVW
;
A
#
# COMPACT_ATOMS: atom_id res chain seq x y z
N MET A 1 6.66 -8.26 26.19
CA MET A 1 5.92 -8.87 25.06
C MET A 1 6.09 -7.89 23.94
N SER A 2 6.89 -8.21 22.91
CA SER A 2 7.31 -7.24 21.90
C SER A 2 6.09 -6.69 21.17
N ASP A 3 5.97 -5.37 21.13
CA ASP A 3 5.14 -4.69 20.13
C ASP A 3 5.56 -5.27 18.78
N PHE A 4 4.65 -5.97 18.10
CA PHE A 4 4.93 -6.50 16.78
C PHE A 4 5.12 -5.30 15.85
N ASP A 5 6.30 -5.18 15.25
CA ASP A 5 6.59 -4.20 14.20
C ASP A 5 5.55 -4.36 13.10
N LEU A 6 4.57 -3.46 13.06
CA LEU A 6 3.48 -3.49 12.09
C LEU A 6 4.06 -3.28 10.70
N PRO A 7 3.70 -4.11 9.71
CA PRO A 7 4.27 -3.97 8.38
C PRO A 7 3.84 -2.66 7.74
N MET A 8 4.79 -1.96 7.13
CA MET A 8 4.54 -0.82 6.26
C MET A 8 4.10 -1.32 4.88
N ILE A 9 3.08 -0.69 4.32
CA ILE A 9 2.68 -0.82 2.93
C ILE A 9 2.70 0.52 2.22
N ASP A 10 2.88 0.49 0.91
CA ASP A 10 2.72 1.66 0.06
C ASP A 10 1.41 1.63 -0.75
N ALA A 11 1.17 2.68 -1.52
CA ALA A 11 0.00 2.81 -2.37
C ALA A 11 -0.10 1.69 -3.41
N THR A 12 1.04 1.13 -3.86
CA THR A 12 1.03 0.06 -4.86
C THR A 12 0.41 -1.22 -4.30
N VAL A 13 0.66 -1.54 -3.02
CA VAL A 13 0.03 -2.70 -2.36
C VAL A 13 -1.45 -2.47 -2.14
N PHE A 14 -1.81 -1.29 -1.61
CA PHE A 14 -3.19 -0.96 -1.28
C PHE A 14 -4.08 -0.94 -2.53
N MET A 15 -3.71 -0.14 -3.53
CA MET A 15 -4.41 -0.07 -4.81
C MET A 15 -4.26 -1.35 -5.64
N GLY A 16 -3.27 -2.17 -5.30
CA GLY A 16 -3.04 -3.48 -5.86
C GLY A 16 -4.28 -4.39 -5.79
N MET A 17 -5.10 -4.27 -4.75
CA MET A 17 -6.38 -5.01 -4.62
C MET A 17 -7.34 -4.80 -5.81
N HIS A 18 -7.19 -3.71 -6.57
CA HIS A 18 -8.00 -3.37 -7.74
C HIS A 18 -7.18 -3.34 -9.03
N HIS A 19 -5.97 -3.88 -9.01
CA HIS A 19 -5.06 -3.79 -10.15
C HIS A 19 -5.53 -4.65 -11.34
N ALA A 20 -5.26 -4.16 -12.55
CA ALA A 20 -5.60 -4.80 -13.81
C ALA A 20 -4.80 -6.08 -14.05
N ASP A 21 -3.54 -6.12 -13.60
CA ASP A 21 -2.72 -7.33 -13.56
C ASP A 21 -3.21 -8.25 -12.43
N PRO A 22 -3.74 -9.46 -12.77
CA PRO A 22 -4.18 -10.42 -11.76
C PRO A 22 -3.08 -10.82 -10.78
N GLY A 23 -1.82 -10.87 -11.21
CA GLY A 23 -0.71 -11.26 -10.34
C GLY A 23 -0.41 -10.23 -9.25
N VAL A 24 -0.54 -8.94 -9.54
CA VAL A 24 -0.44 -7.87 -8.53
C VAL A 24 -1.65 -7.93 -7.60
N ARG A 25 -2.84 -8.11 -8.18
CA ARG A 25 -4.10 -8.18 -7.45
C ARG A 25 -4.14 -9.33 -6.45
N ASP A 26 -3.79 -10.53 -6.89
CA ASP A 26 -3.82 -11.73 -6.06
C ASP A 26 -2.83 -11.60 -4.88
N LYS A 27 -1.62 -11.09 -5.13
CA LYS A 27 -0.63 -10.82 -4.08
C LYS A 27 -1.12 -9.79 -3.05
N SER A 28 -1.72 -8.70 -3.51
CA SER A 28 -2.29 -7.68 -2.62
C SER A 28 -3.45 -8.25 -1.82
N LEU A 29 -4.37 -8.98 -2.45
CA LEU A 29 -5.48 -9.61 -1.74
C LEU A 29 -5.00 -10.59 -0.69
N GLU A 30 -4.01 -11.42 -1.02
CA GLU A 30 -3.43 -12.34 -0.05
C GLU A 30 -2.82 -11.63 1.14
N PHE A 31 -2.06 -10.55 0.90
CA PHE A 31 -1.55 -9.69 1.96
C PHE A 31 -2.70 -9.20 2.86
N PHE A 32 -3.75 -8.60 2.29
CA PHE A 32 -4.87 -8.09 3.07
C PHE A 32 -5.67 -9.21 3.77
N SER A 33 -5.77 -10.40 3.20
CA SER A 33 -6.38 -11.56 3.86
C SER A 33 -5.61 -11.98 5.11
N ARG A 34 -4.27 -11.97 5.01
CA ARG A 34 -3.38 -12.35 6.12
C ARG A 34 -3.41 -11.33 7.25
N PHE A 35 -3.42 -10.04 6.92
CA PHE A 35 -3.35 -8.95 7.90
C PHE A 35 -4.71 -8.39 8.30
N TYR A 36 -5.82 -8.96 7.80
CA TYR A 36 -7.18 -8.46 8.01
C TYR A 36 -7.56 -8.26 9.48
N GLU A 37 -7.30 -9.27 10.32
CA GLU A 37 -7.59 -9.23 11.77
C GLU A 37 -6.46 -8.59 12.59
N SER A 38 -5.40 -8.14 11.91
CA SER A 38 -4.22 -7.52 12.51
C SER A 38 -4.18 -6.03 12.20
N SER A 39 -3.00 -5.45 12.06
CA SER A 39 -2.83 -4.05 11.65
C SER A 39 -1.68 -3.91 10.68
N VAL A 40 -1.72 -2.84 9.89
CA VAL A 40 -0.65 -2.45 8.97
C VAL A 40 -0.42 -0.94 9.12
N GLN A 41 0.73 -0.46 8.66
CA GLN A 41 1.07 0.96 8.64
C GLN A 41 1.08 1.49 7.21
N MET A 42 0.65 2.74 7.06
CA MET A 42 0.75 3.49 5.82
C MET A 42 0.90 4.98 6.15
N ASN A 43 1.85 5.67 5.53
CA ASN A 43 2.01 7.09 5.79
C ASN A 43 0.99 7.95 5.03
N PHE A 44 0.79 9.19 5.49
CA PHE A 44 -0.17 10.12 4.89
C PHE A 44 0.10 10.43 3.41
N ALA A 45 1.36 10.41 2.97
CA ALA A 45 1.68 10.64 1.56
C ALA A 45 1.16 9.49 0.68
N GLN A 46 1.36 8.24 1.10
CA GLN A 46 0.86 7.07 0.39
C GLN A 46 -0.68 7.05 0.37
N ILE A 47 -1.33 7.46 1.45
CA ILE A 47 -2.80 7.63 1.47
C ILE A 47 -3.24 8.68 0.45
N GLY A 48 -2.54 9.82 0.41
CA GLY A 48 -2.80 10.87 -0.58
C GLY A 48 -2.64 10.39 -2.02
N ILE A 49 -1.68 9.50 -2.29
CA ILE A 49 -1.51 8.87 -3.61
C ILE A 49 -2.73 8.01 -3.98
N CYS A 50 -3.21 7.16 -3.05
CA CYS A 50 -4.42 6.37 -3.26
C CYS A 50 -5.62 7.25 -3.59
N ASP A 51 -5.86 8.29 -2.77
CA ASP A 51 -6.97 9.22 -2.97
C ASP A 51 -6.87 9.96 -4.32
N ALA A 52 -5.67 10.43 -4.68
CA ALA A 52 -5.43 11.10 -5.96
C ALA A 52 -5.72 10.20 -7.16
N ILE A 53 -5.45 8.89 -7.07
CA ILE A 53 -5.80 7.92 -8.10
C ILE A 53 -7.32 7.78 -8.21
N ILE A 54 -8.01 7.56 -7.08
CA ILE A 54 -9.47 7.34 -7.08
C ILE A 54 -10.22 8.58 -7.56
N TRP A 55 -9.78 9.78 -7.19
CA TRP A 55 -10.44 11.04 -7.59
C TRP A 55 -10.36 11.32 -9.08
N LYS A 56 -9.38 10.76 -9.80
CA LYS A 56 -9.29 10.86 -11.27
C LYS A 56 -10.36 10.00 -11.97
N LYS A 57 -10.98 9.05 -11.27
CA LYS A 57 -11.95 8.10 -11.84
C LYS A 57 -13.35 8.71 -11.88
N GLY A 58 -14.20 8.21 -12.77
CA GLY A 58 -15.58 8.68 -12.90
C GLY A 58 -16.41 8.43 -11.64
N ARG A 59 -17.36 9.33 -11.35
CA ARG A 59 -18.17 9.29 -10.13
C ARG A 59 -18.87 7.93 -9.90
N ALA A 60 -19.43 7.33 -10.95
CA ALA A 60 -20.09 6.03 -10.86
C ALA A 60 -19.15 4.90 -10.39
N LEU A 61 -17.87 4.95 -10.78
CA LEU A 61 -16.87 4.00 -10.32
C LEU A 61 -16.54 4.26 -8.84
N GLN A 62 -16.37 5.52 -8.47
CA GLN A 62 -16.13 5.90 -7.07
C GLN A 62 -17.28 5.43 -6.16
N ASP A 63 -18.53 5.57 -6.60
CA ASP A 63 -19.72 5.12 -5.85
C ASP A 63 -19.76 3.58 -5.69
N ALA A 64 -19.18 2.82 -6.62
CA ALA A 64 -19.02 1.37 -6.48
C ALA A 64 -17.84 1.00 -5.56
N TYR A 65 -16.83 1.86 -5.45
CA TYR A 65 -15.59 1.61 -4.71
C TYR A 65 -15.70 1.97 -3.23
N TYR A 66 -16.23 3.16 -2.90
CA TYR A 66 -16.24 3.67 -1.52
C TYR A 66 -16.98 2.78 -0.50
N PRO A 67 -18.09 2.09 -0.83
CA PRO A 67 -18.73 1.18 0.12
C PRO A 67 -17.81 0.06 0.62
N PHE A 68 -16.96 -0.51 -0.23
CA PHE A 68 -15.95 -1.49 0.18
C PHE A 68 -14.92 -0.86 1.11
N MET A 69 -14.43 0.32 0.75
CA MET A 69 -13.41 1.04 1.49
C MET A 69 -13.86 1.48 2.89
N ASP A 70 -15.09 1.97 3.00
CA ASP A 70 -15.66 2.41 4.27
C ASP A 70 -15.74 1.26 5.27
N VAL A 71 -16.17 0.08 4.82
CA VAL A 71 -16.22 -1.12 5.67
C VAL A 71 -14.82 -1.65 5.93
N LEU A 72 -13.94 -1.71 4.93
CA LEU A 72 -12.55 -2.15 5.12
C LEU A 72 -11.83 -1.31 6.18
N HIS A 73 -11.95 0.02 6.13
CA HIS A 73 -11.34 0.93 7.11
C HIS A 73 -12.01 0.88 8.49
N THR A 74 -13.24 0.37 8.59
CA THR A 74 -13.93 0.13 9.86
C THR A 74 -13.45 -1.17 10.50
N ASP A 75 -13.28 -2.21 9.70
CA ASP A 75 -12.97 -3.56 10.17
C ASP A 75 -11.47 -3.82 10.34
N MET A 76 -10.63 -3.24 9.47
CA MET A 76 -9.18 -3.42 9.47
C MET A 76 -8.47 -2.16 9.97
N ALA A 77 -7.57 -2.34 10.95
CA ALA A 77 -6.79 -1.25 11.51
C ALA A 77 -5.59 -0.91 10.60
N ILE A 78 -5.69 0.21 9.87
CA ILE A 78 -4.57 0.82 9.15
C ILE A 78 -4.07 2.03 9.94
N GLN A 79 -2.91 1.88 10.56
CA GLN A 79 -2.24 2.94 11.30
C GLN A 79 -1.66 3.97 10.33
N ARG A 80 -2.01 5.24 10.55
CA ARG A 80 -1.64 6.34 9.67
C ARG A 80 -0.58 7.20 10.35
N GLU A 81 0.58 7.32 9.71
CA GLU A 81 1.71 8.03 10.31
C GLU A 81 2.26 9.14 9.41
N GLY A 82 2.79 10.19 10.05
CA GLY A 82 3.56 11.22 9.38
C GLY A 82 5.06 10.88 9.36
N TYR A 83 5.85 11.78 8.76
CA TYR A 83 7.30 11.68 8.82
C TYR A 83 7.84 12.37 10.07
N SER A 84 8.82 11.75 10.72
CA SER A 84 9.62 12.41 11.76
C SER A 84 10.66 13.35 11.15
N GLU A 85 11.21 14.24 11.96
CA GLU A 85 12.31 15.12 11.54
C GLU A 85 13.53 14.31 11.04
N GLN A 86 13.84 13.18 11.68
CA GLN A 86 14.93 12.29 11.25
C GLN A 86 14.68 11.76 9.83
N VAL A 87 13.44 11.34 9.54
CA VAL A 87 13.07 10.86 8.21
C VAL A 87 13.21 11.97 7.17
N LEU A 88 12.77 13.19 7.49
CA LEU A 88 12.90 14.34 6.58
C LEU A 88 14.36 14.65 6.26
N GLN A 89 15.22 14.69 7.30
CA GLN A 89 16.65 14.96 7.14
C GLN A 89 17.35 13.85 6.34
N ARG A 90 17.05 12.59 6.64
CA ARG A 90 17.56 11.41 5.92
C ARG A 90 17.18 11.45 4.45
N ALA A 91 15.90 11.65 4.14
CA ALA A 91 15.41 11.71 2.77
C ALA A 91 16.04 12.85 1.95
N ALA A 92 16.34 13.99 2.58
CA ALA A 92 16.92 15.15 1.93
C ALA A 92 18.44 15.04 1.74
N GLY A 93 19.16 14.44 2.70
CA GLY A 93 20.62 14.50 2.77
C GLY A 93 21.35 13.24 2.28
N GLU A 94 20.72 12.06 2.34
CA GLU A 94 21.43 10.82 2.07
C GLU A 94 21.57 10.51 0.58
N THR A 95 22.79 10.15 0.19
CA THR A 95 23.09 9.75 -1.20
C THR A 95 22.54 8.36 -1.55
N LEU A 96 22.11 7.58 -0.55
CA LEU A 96 21.56 6.23 -0.71
C LEU A 96 20.28 6.21 -1.56
N PHE A 97 19.54 7.32 -1.61
CA PHE A 97 18.30 7.45 -2.39
C PHE A 97 18.48 8.25 -3.69
N ARG A 98 19.73 8.37 -4.17
CA ARG A 98 20.02 9.17 -5.37
C ARG A 98 19.24 8.64 -6.57
N GLY A 99 18.57 9.55 -7.27
CA GLY A 99 17.78 9.25 -8.47
C GLY A 99 16.29 8.95 -8.20
N LEU A 100 15.91 8.69 -6.94
CA LEU A 100 14.49 8.55 -6.60
C LEU A 100 13.77 9.91 -6.52
N PRO A 101 12.46 9.95 -6.86
CA PRO A 101 11.62 11.11 -6.59
C PRO A 101 11.40 11.30 -5.08
N ALA A 102 10.96 12.49 -4.68
CA ALA A 102 10.99 12.94 -3.28
C ALA A 102 10.12 12.09 -2.34
N ASP A 103 8.94 11.72 -2.80
CA ASP A 103 7.98 10.83 -2.16
C ASP A 103 8.59 9.43 -1.87
N LYS A 104 9.30 8.83 -2.85
CA LYS A 104 9.98 7.53 -2.67
C LYS A 104 11.17 7.64 -1.73
N LYS A 105 11.90 8.77 -1.75
CA LYS A 105 12.97 9.03 -0.76
C LYS A 105 12.42 9.08 0.64
N LEU A 106 11.30 9.76 0.85
CA LEU A 106 10.65 9.89 2.15
C LEU A 106 10.16 8.54 2.66
N LEU A 107 9.49 7.75 1.80
CA LEU A 107 9.05 6.40 2.16
C LEU A 107 10.23 5.48 2.49
N ALA A 108 11.28 5.46 1.65
CA ALA A 108 12.47 4.66 1.91
C ALA A 108 13.19 5.08 3.21
N ALA A 109 13.32 6.38 3.46
CA ALA A 109 13.88 6.90 4.69
C ALA A 109 13.07 6.50 5.93
N GLN A 110 11.74 6.50 5.85
CA GLN A 110 10.87 6.06 6.93
C GLN A 110 11.06 4.57 7.25
N VAL A 111 11.10 3.71 6.22
CA VAL A 111 11.34 2.28 6.41
C VAL A 111 12.70 2.03 7.06
N LEU A 112 13.75 2.76 6.65
CA LEU A 112 15.07 2.65 7.26
C LEU A 112 15.13 3.17 8.71
N GLU A 113 14.32 4.17 9.05
CA GLU A 113 14.30 4.73 10.41
C GLU A 113 13.55 3.81 11.38
N GLN A 114 12.46 3.21 10.92
CA GLN A 114 11.62 2.33 11.73
C GLN A 114 12.12 0.88 11.75
N GLU A 115 12.93 0.47 10.77
CA GLU A 115 13.45 -0.90 10.60
C GLU A 115 12.37 -1.99 10.52
N ILE A 116 11.18 -1.62 10.05
CA ILE A 116 9.99 -2.50 10.00
C ILE A 116 9.86 -3.25 8.66
N PRO A 117 9.11 -4.37 8.63
CA PRO A 117 8.81 -5.09 7.39
C PRO A 117 8.09 -4.19 6.38
N PHE A 118 8.52 -4.21 5.12
CA PHE A 118 7.99 -3.35 4.06
C PHE A 118 7.50 -4.17 2.86
N TYR A 119 6.26 -3.93 2.44
CA TYR A 119 5.66 -4.54 1.26
C TYR A 119 5.40 -3.47 0.20
N THR A 120 5.81 -3.76 -1.04
CA THR A 120 5.65 -2.88 -2.19
C THR A 120 5.68 -3.67 -3.49
N HIS A 121 4.92 -3.22 -4.49
CA HIS A 121 5.04 -3.65 -5.89
C HIS A 121 5.86 -2.66 -6.73
N ASP A 122 6.34 -1.57 -6.14
CA ASP A 122 7.10 -0.54 -6.86
C ASP A 122 8.48 -1.06 -7.27
N PRO A 123 8.77 -1.15 -8.59
CA PRO A 123 10.00 -1.75 -9.07
C PRO A 123 11.25 -0.92 -8.74
N GLU A 124 11.15 0.39 -8.50
CA GLU A 124 12.29 1.21 -8.09
C GLU A 124 12.65 0.97 -6.63
N LEU A 125 11.65 0.88 -5.74
CA LEU A 125 11.86 0.55 -4.33
C LEU A 125 12.34 -0.90 -4.15
N LEU A 126 11.77 -1.84 -4.90
CA LEU A 126 12.20 -3.26 -4.89
C LEU A 126 13.67 -3.45 -5.32
N ARG A 127 14.20 -2.56 -6.18
CA ARG A 127 15.60 -2.60 -6.63
C ARG A 127 16.56 -1.83 -5.71
N LEU A 128 16.04 -1.07 -4.75
CA LEU A 128 16.86 -0.25 -3.89
C LEU A 128 17.59 -1.14 -2.86
N GLN A 129 18.92 -1.20 -2.95
CA GLN A 129 19.72 -2.13 -2.14
C GLN A 129 19.56 -1.91 -0.64
N VAL A 130 19.42 -0.65 -0.20
CA VAL A 130 19.30 -0.33 1.22
C VAL A 130 17.98 -0.82 1.84
N LEU A 131 16.94 -1.05 1.02
CA LEU A 131 15.66 -1.57 1.49
C LEU A 131 15.61 -3.11 1.56
N GLN A 132 16.57 -3.82 0.96
CA GLN A 132 16.53 -5.29 0.88
C GLN A 132 16.33 -6.00 2.22
N PRO A 133 16.93 -5.56 3.34
CA PRO A 133 16.70 -6.21 4.64
C PRO A 133 15.26 -6.12 5.14
N PHE A 134 14.50 -5.13 4.68
CA PHE A 134 13.15 -4.81 5.16
C PHE A 134 12.06 -5.32 4.20
N LEU A 135 12.38 -5.44 2.92
CA LEU A 135 11.47 -5.93 1.89
C LEU A 135 10.98 -7.34 2.21
N GLN A 136 9.65 -7.51 2.23
CA GLN A 136 9.01 -8.80 2.43
C GLN A 136 8.47 -9.37 1.12
N PRO A 137 8.54 -10.69 0.92
CA PRO A 137 7.88 -11.33 -0.20
C PRO A 137 6.37 -11.36 0.01
N PHE A 138 5.62 -11.30 -1.09
CA PHE A 138 4.24 -11.74 -1.08
C PHE A 138 4.21 -13.26 -1.11
N GLU A 139 3.48 -13.86 -0.19
CA GLU A 139 3.10 -15.27 -0.31
C GLU A 139 2.16 -15.43 -1.52
N ASN A 140 2.03 -16.68 -2.02
CA ASN A 140 1.14 -17.01 -3.13
C ASN A 140 0.31 -18.24 -2.76
N THR A 141 -0.49 -18.10 -1.72
CA THR A 141 -1.47 -19.08 -1.26
C THR A 141 -2.83 -18.77 -1.88
N ILE A 142 -3.26 -19.65 -2.78
CA ILE A 142 -4.57 -19.55 -3.45
C ILE A 142 -5.68 -19.67 -2.39
N ARG A 143 -6.25 -18.55 -1.96
CA ARG A 143 -7.48 -18.53 -1.14
C ARG A 143 -8.68 -18.17 -2.01
N ARG A 144 -9.77 -18.93 -1.89
CA ARG A 144 -11.03 -18.68 -2.60
C ARG A 144 -11.84 -17.50 -2.05
N GLN A 145 -11.60 -17.09 -0.80
CA GLN A 145 -12.26 -15.95 -0.15
C GLN A 145 -11.22 -15.18 0.66
N THR A 146 -11.09 -13.90 0.35
CA THR A 146 -10.10 -12.99 0.96
C THR A 146 -10.66 -12.34 2.21
N PHE A 147 -11.93 -11.93 2.14
CA PHE A 147 -12.62 -11.15 3.17
C PHE A 147 -13.85 -11.88 3.73
N PRO A 148 -14.37 -11.45 4.91
CA PRO A 148 -15.67 -11.89 5.40
C PRO A 148 -16.78 -11.66 4.36
N LYS A 149 -17.81 -12.50 4.36
CA LYS A 149 -18.84 -12.56 3.30
C LYS A 149 -19.41 -11.20 2.87
N MET A 150 -19.73 -10.32 3.82
CA MET A 150 -20.29 -9.00 3.51
C MET A 150 -19.27 -8.12 2.79
N LEU A 151 -18.06 -8.03 3.34
CA LEU A 151 -16.98 -7.25 2.76
C LEU A 151 -16.54 -7.81 1.40
N GLN A 152 -16.51 -9.15 1.25
CA GLN A 152 -16.22 -9.80 -0.03
C GLN A 152 -17.23 -9.38 -1.12
N ARG A 153 -18.52 -9.28 -0.80
CA ARG A 153 -19.54 -8.82 -1.76
C ARG A 153 -19.29 -7.36 -2.19
N LEU A 154 -18.90 -6.50 -1.25
CA LEU A 154 -18.57 -5.11 -1.56
C LEU A 154 -17.29 -5.02 -2.38
N TYR A 155 -16.29 -5.86 -2.06
CA TYR A 155 -15.07 -5.99 -2.84
C TYR A 155 -15.38 -6.37 -4.29
N ASP A 156 -16.17 -7.43 -4.51
CA ASP A 156 -16.54 -7.89 -5.84
C ASP A 156 -17.26 -6.79 -6.66
N GLN A 157 -18.08 -5.96 -6.02
CA GLN A 157 -18.71 -4.78 -6.64
C GLN A 157 -17.68 -3.69 -6.97
N SER A 158 -16.79 -3.40 -6.03
CA SER A 158 -15.74 -2.40 -6.17
C SER A 158 -14.74 -2.74 -7.27
N CYS A 159 -14.62 -4.01 -7.68
CA CYS A 159 -13.80 -4.46 -8.82
C CYS A 159 -14.24 -3.89 -10.18
N ALA A 160 -15.40 -3.19 -10.25
CA ALA A 160 -15.70 -2.32 -11.39
C ALA A 160 -14.64 -1.20 -11.55
N MET A 161 -14.04 -0.77 -10.43
CA MET A 161 -12.85 0.06 -10.39
C MET A 161 -11.63 -0.78 -10.77
N VAL A 162 -10.96 -0.41 -11.86
CA VAL A 162 -9.71 -1.04 -12.29
C VAL A 162 -8.58 -0.02 -12.24
N ILE A 163 -7.49 -0.41 -11.60
CA ILE A 163 -6.27 0.38 -11.47
C ILE A 163 -5.18 -0.22 -12.36
N SER A 164 -4.42 0.64 -13.02
CA SER A 164 -3.29 0.24 -13.86
C SER A 164 -2.04 1.03 -13.49
N ASN A 165 -0.87 0.59 -13.99
CA ASN A 165 0.38 1.33 -13.81
C ASN A 165 0.32 2.78 -14.33
N GLU A 166 -0.54 3.08 -15.30
CA GLU A 166 -0.73 4.44 -15.82
C GLU A 166 -1.41 5.35 -14.79
N ASP A 167 -2.27 4.81 -13.92
CA ASP A 167 -2.94 5.61 -12.90
C ASP A 167 -1.97 6.15 -11.85
N PHE A 168 -0.88 5.41 -11.61
CA PHE A 168 0.23 5.85 -10.78
C PHE A 168 1.09 6.93 -11.46
N GLN A 169 0.94 7.17 -12.76
CA GLN A 169 1.65 8.27 -13.39
C GLN A 169 1.06 9.61 -12.92
N HIS A 170 1.92 10.56 -12.59
CA HIS A 170 1.54 11.90 -12.12
C HIS A 170 0.76 11.93 -10.79
N VAL A 171 0.97 10.94 -9.92
CA VAL A 171 0.60 11.01 -8.49
C VAL A 171 1.80 10.88 -7.55
N TRP A 172 2.98 10.55 -8.10
CA TRP A 172 4.28 10.65 -7.43
C TRP A 172 4.89 12.04 -7.62
#